data_AF-A0A850P851-F1
#
_entry.id   AF-A0A850P851-F1
#
_cell.length_a   1.000
_cell.length_b   1.000
_cell.length_c   1.000
_cell.angle_alpha   90.00
_cell.angle_beta   90.00
_cell.angle_gamma   90.00
#
_symmetry.space_group_name_H-M   'P 1'
#
loop_
_entity.id
_entity.type
_entity.pdbx_description
1 polymer ?
#
loop_
_entity_poly.entity_id
_entity_poly.type
_entity_poly.pdbx_seq_one_letter_code
_entity_poly.pdbx_strand_id
1 'polypeptide(L)'
;PLQDTNDTFMANMQKNGTYSVVPRIAGGEITPDKLIVLGQVAKKYGLYTKITGGQRIDLFGAQLDQLPDIWAELLEAGFETGQAYGKSTRTVKSCVGSTWCRYGVQDSVGKALDLENRYKGLRSPHKLKFAVSGCTRECAEAQSKDVGVIATENGWNLYVCGNGGMRPRHAELFATDLDAQTLVKYIDRFLMFYIRTADKLQRTSVWRENLEGGLDYLKDVIINDSLGICAELERQMQMVVDHYHCEWRDALTDREKLKRFRTFVNDSRPDPNIRTIPERDQVRPAENLPETVASPGPHDWTELCGLDDLVAKSGVVAWHDGSQIALFYLPATQGVPARVYAIDNHDPFSNANVIGRGIMGDLKGQVVVASPLYKQHFRL
;
A
#
# COMPACT_ATOMS: atom_id res chain seq x y z
N PRO A 1 -6.74 12.00 -8.76
CA PRO A 1 -5.87 10.82 -8.47
C PRO A 1 -6.34 10.12 -7.20
N LEU A 2 -6.47 8.79 -7.24
CA LEU A 2 -6.76 7.94 -6.07
C LEU A 2 -5.49 7.62 -5.25
N GLN A 3 -4.41 8.36 -5.52
CA GLN A 3 -3.08 8.16 -4.94
C GLN A 3 -2.94 8.97 -3.66
N ASP A 4 -2.64 8.27 -2.57
CA ASP A 4 -2.31 8.82 -1.26
C ASP A 4 -0.80 9.12 -1.19
N THR A 5 -0.34 9.82 -0.14
CA THR A 5 1.08 10.02 0.15
C THR A 5 1.84 8.70 0.09
N ASN A 6 1.23 7.63 0.60
CA ASN A 6 1.84 6.32 0.66
C ASN A 6 2.10 5.71 -0.74
N ASP A 7 1.32 6.08 -1.76
CA ASP A 7 1.57 5.65 -3.14
C ASP A 7 2.80 6.35 -3.74
N THR A 8 3.00 7.64 -3.42
CA THR A 8 4.16 8.43 -3.86
C THR A 8 5.48 7.83 -3.39
N PHE A 9 5.53 7.34 -2.15
CA PHE A 9 6.73 6.76 -1.54
C PHE A 9 6.74 5.23 -1.54
N MET A 10 5.70 4.60 -2.12
CA MET A 10 5.56 3.14 -2.19
C MET A 10 5.78 2.43 -0.84
N ALA A 11 5.33 3.06 0.25
CA ALA A 11 5.51 2.60 1.62
C ALA A 11 4.50 3.30 2.55
N ASN A 12 4.09 2.67 3.66
CA ASN A 12 3.22 3.35 4.63
C ASN A 12 4.06 4.21 5.55
N MET A 13 3.71 5.49 5.63
CA MET A 13 4.26 6.41 6.61
C MET A 13 3.77 6.10 8.03
N GLN A 14 4.68 6.19 8.99
CA GLN A 14 4.43 6.05 10.43
C GLN A 14 4.41 7.42 11.12
N LYS A 15 3.93 7.47 12.36
CA LYS A 15 3.72 8.73 13.12
C LYS A 15 4.96 9.62 13.28
N ASN A 16 6.15 9.02 13.30
CA ASN A 16 7.43 9.74 13.41
C ASN A 16 8.09 10.02 12.05
N GLY A 17 7.36 9.84 10.94
CA GLY A 17 7.89 10.02 9.58
C GLY A 17 8.71 8.84 9.04
N THR A 18 8.89 7.76 9.79
CA THR A 18 9.49 6.52 9.24
C THR A 18 8.49 5.76 8.37
N TYR A 19 8.94 4.67 7.74
CA TYR A 19 8.17 3.88 6.81
C TYR A 19 8.13 2.39 7.19
N SER A 20 7.08 1.72 6.74
CA SER A 20 6.99 0.26 6.78
C SER A 20 7.44 -0.35 5.45
N VAL A 21 8.24 -1.42 5.51
CA VAL A 21 8.57 -2.30 4.40
C VAL A 21 7.84 -3.62 4.61
N VAL A 22 7.02 -4.01 3.63
CA VAL A 22 6.21 -5.23 3.70
C VAL A 22 6.36 -6.01 2.40
N PRO A 23 7.30 -6.98 2.34
CA PRO A 23 7.48 -7.83 1.19
C PRO A 23 6.26 -8.74 0.95
N ARG A 24 6.03 -9.14 -0.30
CA ARG A 24 4.99 -10.12 -0.62
C ARG A 24 5.43 -11.51 -0.13
N ILE A 25 4.55 -12.16 0.61
CA ILE A 25 4.64 -13.57 1.00
C ILE A 25 3.32 -14.20 0.56
N ALA A 26 3.30 -14.77 -0.64
CA ALA A 26 2.07 -15.22 -1.27
C ALA A 26 1.50 -16.43 -0.55
N GLY A 27 0.19 -16.42 -0.24
CA GLY A 27 -0.43 -17.51 0.51
C GLY A 27 0.09 -17.70 1.95
N GLY A 28 1.01 -16.86 2.42
CA GLY A 28 1.76 -17.09 3.66
C GLY A 28 2.91 -18.09 3.55
N GLU A 29 3.27 -18.53 2.34
CA GLU A 29 4.33 -19.52 2.11
C GLU A 29 5.70 -18.84 1.94
N ILE A 30 6.68 -19.25 2.75
CA ILE A 30 8.02 -18.67 2.77
C ILE A 30 9.07 -19.75 3.01
N THR A 31 10.19 -19.68 2.29
CA THR A 31 11.34 -20.58 2.50
C THR A 31 12.16 -20.17 3.72
N PRO A 32 12.89 -21.09 4.36
CA PRO A 32 13.81 -20.75 5.45
C PRO A 32 14.84 -19.67 5.05
N ASP A 33 15.40 -19.73 3.85
CA ASP A 33 16.37 -18.74 3.37
C ASP A 33 15.76 -17.34 3.25
N LYS A 34 14.56 -17.23 2.68
CA LYS A 34 13.83 -15.96 2.60
C LYS A 34 13.49 -15.42 4.00
N LEU A 35 13.14 -16.29 4.94
CA LEU A 35 12.90 -15.90 6.33
C LEU A 35 14.18 -15.37 7.00
N ILE A 36 15.33 -15.99 6.75
CA ILE A 36 16.65 -15.53 7.24
C ILE A 36 16.97 -14.15 6.65
N VAL A 37 16.76 -13.94 5.36
CA VAL A 37 16.99 -12.63 4.70
C VAL A 37 16.17 -11.52 5.37
N LEU A 38 14.88 -11.76 5.65
CA LEU A 38 14.05 -10.77 6.36
C LEU A 38 14.63 -10.41 7.74
N GLY A 39 15.14 -11.41 8.46
CA GLY A 39 15.81 -11.21 9.75
C GLY A 39 17.13 -10.44 9.63
N GLN A 40 17.92 -10.70 8.57
CA GLN A 40 19.17 -9.99 8.30
C GLN A 40 18.92 -8.52 7.94
N VAL A 41 17.99 -8.25 7.03
CA VAL A 41 17.57 -6.89 6.67
C VAL A 41 17.05 -6.15 7.90
N ALA A 42 16.16 -6.78 8.69
CA ALA A 42 15.64 -6.16 9.90
C ALA A 42 16.76 -5.78 10.89
N LYS A 43 17.74 -6.66 11.11
CA LYS A 43 18.89 -6.38 11.98
C LYS A 43 19.76 -5.26 11.43
N LYS A 44 20.08 -5.29 10.13
CA LYS A 44 20.96 -4.31 9.46
C LYS A 44 20.42 -2.89 9.59
N TYR A 45 19.12 -2.70 9.41
CA TYR A 45 18.48 -1.38 9.43
C TYR A 45 17.78 -1.05 10.76
N GLY A 46 17.91 -1.91 11.78
CA GLY A 46 17.30 -1.69 13.09
C GLY A 46 15.76 -1.63 13.07
N LEU A 47 15.12 -2.48 12.26
CA LEU A 47 13.68 -2.44 12.02
C LEU A 47 12.91 -3.27 13.05
N TYR A 48 11.80 -2.72 13.54
CA TYR A 48 10.83 -3.49 14.32
C TYR A 48 10.11 -4.50 13.42
N THR A 49 9.97 -5.73 13.89
CA THR A 49 9.42 -6.85 13.12
C THR A 49 8.12 -7.39 13.72
N LYS A 50 7.13 -7.64 12.86
CA LYS A 50 5.84 -8.18 13.31
C LYS A 50 5.18 -9.08 12.28
N ILE A 51 4.79 -10.27 12.73
CA ILE A 51 3.89 -11.16 11.96
C ILE A 51 2.47 -10.57 11.97
N THR A 52 1.86 -10.49 10.79
CA THR A 52 0.52 -9.91 10.58
C THR A 52 -0.56 -10.98 10.45
N GLY A 53 -1.82 -10.58 10.65
CA GLY A 53 -2.97 -11.45 10.42
C GLY A 53 -3.18 -11.86 8.95
N GLY A 54 -2.45 -11.26 8.01
CA GLY A 54 -2.45 -11.64 6.58
C GLY A 54 -1.32 -12.58 6.20
N GLN A 55 -0.68 -13.24 7.19
CA GLN A 55 0.47 -14.15 6.99
C GLN A 55 1.66 -13.47 6.32
N ARG A 56 1.95 -12.23 6.73
CA ARG A 56 3.13 -11.47 6.29
C ARG A 56 3.99 -11.05 7.45
N ILE A 57 5.21 -10.61 7.15
CA ILE A 57 6.13 -9.99 8.11
C ILE A 57 6.27 -8.53 7.72
N ASP A 58 5.86 -7.65 8.63
CA ASP A 58 6.05 -6.21 8.49
C ASP A 58 7.37 -5.80 9.16
N LEU A 59 8.14 -4.96 8.48
CA LEU A 59 9.35 -4.31 8.98
C LEU A 59 9.07 -2.81 9.14
N PHE A 60 9.22 -2.24 10.32
CA PHE A 60 8.88 -0.85 10.62
C PHE A 60 10.09 -0.06 11.09
N GLY A 61 10.08 1.26 10.81
CA GLY A 61 11.10 2.18 11.28
C GLY A 61 12.13 2.55 10.21
N ALA A 62 11.94 2.14 8.96
CA ALA A 62 12.84 2.50 7.88
C ALA A 62 12.80 4.02 7.64
N GLN A 63 13.95 4.65 7.51
CA GLN A 63 14.06 6.02 7.04
C GLN A 63 13.79 6.10 5.53
N LEU A 64 13.50 7.31 5.05
CA LEU A 64 13.12 7.53 3.64
C LEU A 64 14.22 7.09 2.66
N ASP A 65 15.46 7.46 2.97
CA ASP A 65 16.69 7.14 2.25
C ASP A 65 17.10 5.68 2.30
N GLN A 66 16.68 4.95 3.33
CA GLN A 66 16.92 3.52 3.44
C GLN A 66 16.02 2.68 2.53
N LEU A 67 14.87 3.22 2.07
CA LEU A 67 13.90 2.42 1.32
C LEU A 67 14.48 1.81 0.04
N PRO A 68 15.19 2.55 -0.85
CA PRO A 68 15.82 1.96 -2.03
C PRO A 68 16.78 0.81 -1.70
N ASP A 69 17.65 0.98 -0.71
CA ASP A 69 18.65 -0.02 -0.35
C ASP A 69 18.00 -1.27 0.25
N ILE A 70 17.02 -1.10 1.14
CA ILE A 70 16.24 -2.21 1.70
C ILE A 70 15.54 -2.99 0.57
N TRP A 71 14.90 -2.31 -0.37
CA TRP A 71 14.20 -2.98 -1.47
C TRP A 71 15.15 -3.62 -2.47
N ALA A 72 16.35 -3.08 -2.69
CA ALA A 72 17.36 -3.71 -3.52
C ALA A 72 17.75 -5.09 -2.97
N GLU A 73 18.07 -5.18 -1.67
CA GLU A 73 18.39 -6.44 -0.99
C GLU A 73 17.23 -7.45 -1.05
N LEU A 74 16.01 -6.98 -0.82
CA LEU A 74 14.83 -7.84 -0.84
C LEU A 74 14.52 -8.37 -2.26
N LEU A 75 14.69 -7.53 -3.29
CA LEU A 75 14.50 -7.94 -4.68
C LEU A 75 15.57 -8.93 -5.15
N GLU A 76 16.82 -8.75 -4.70
CA GLU A 76 17.92 -9.70 -4.94
C GLU A 76 17.61 -11.08 -4.34
N ALA A 77 17.02 -11.11 -3.14
CA ALA A 77 16.52 -12.33 -2.50
C ALA A 77 15.22 -12.89 -3.12
N GLY A 78 14.71 -12.27 -4.20
CA GLY A 78 13.53 -12.74 -4.92
C GLY A 78 12.20 -12.43 -4.23
N PHE A 79 12.14 -11.38 -3.41
CA PHE A 79 10.86 -10.81 -2.98
C PHE A 79 10.28 -9.89 -4.07
N GLU A 80 8.99 -9.60 -3.94
CA GLU A 80 8.30 -8.52 -4.64
C GLU A 80 7.62 -7.63 -3.60
N THR A 81 7.21 -6.41 -3.97
CA THR A 81 6.46 -5.57 -3.04
C THR A 81 5.09 -6.18 -2.71
N GLY A 82 4.73 -6.17 -1.43
CA GLY A 82 3.41 -6.58 -0.96
C GLY A 82 2.32 -5.53 -1.16
N GLN A 83 2.67 -4.35 -1.68
CA GLN A 83 1.78 -3.20 -1.89
C GLN A 83 0.95 -2.86 -0.65
N ALA A 84 1.54 -3.03 0.54
CA ALA A 84 0.89 -2.76 1.81
C ALA A 84 0.56 -1.28 2.05
N TYR A 85 0.91 -0.39 1.12
CA TYR A 85 0.55 1.03 1.12
C TYR A 85 -0.66 1.36 0.25
N GLY A 86 -0.81 0.68 -0.89
CA GLY A 86 -1.77 1.06 -1.91
C GLY A 86 -3.23 0.73 -1.59
N LYS A 87 -4.17 1.39 -2.26
CA LYS A 87 -5.53 0.86 -2.42
C LYS A 87 -5.50 -0.22 -3.51
N SER A 88 -5.10 -1.42 -3.10
CA SER A 88 -4.88 -2.55 -3.99
C SER A 88 -5.22 -3.88 -3.30
N THR A 89 -5.11 -4.99 -4.04
CA THR A 89 -5.01 -6.33 -3.46
C THR A 89 -3.87 -6.39 -2.47
N ARG A 90 -4.19 -6.65 -1.21
CA ARG A 90 -3.20 -6.72 -0.13
C ARG A 90 -2.66 -8.12 0.00
N THR A 91 -3.45 -9.08 0.44
CA THR A 91 -2.99 -10.43 0.79
C THR A 91 -4.01 -11.47 0.36
N VAL A 92 -3.57 -12.68 0.02
CA VAL A 92 -4.43 -13.88 -0.01
C VAL A 92 -3.99 -14.78 1.14
N LYS A 93 -4.74 -14.79 2.25
CA LYS A 93 -4.45 -15.67 3.39
C LYS A 93 -4.88 -17.10 3.08
N SER A 94 -4.05 -18.09 3.40
CA SER A 94 -4.39 -19.50 3.22
C SER A 94 -4.33 -20.27 4.53
N CYS A 95 -4.97 -21.43 4.61
CA CYS A 95 -4.54 -22.46 5.56
C CYS A 95 -3.68 -23.49 4.83
N VAL A 96 -3.03 -24.38 5.58
CA VAL A 96 -2.11 -25.39 5.02
C VAL A 96 -2.77 -26.46 4.13
N GLY A 97 -4.11 -26.41 3.97
CA GLY A 97 -4.85 -27.22 3.01
C GLY A 97 -4.72 -28.74 3.20
N SER A 98 -5.08 -29.50 2.16
CA SER A 98 -4.90 -30.95 2.10
C SER A 98 -3.42 -31.37 2.04
N THR A 99 -2.51 -30.44 1.78
CA THR A 99 -1.05 -30.66 1.76
C THR A 99 -0.53 -31.11 3.13
N TRP A 100 -1.06 -30.54 4.22
CA TRP A 100 -0.58 -30.85 5.58
C TRP A 100 -1.69 -31.13 6.60
N CYS A 101 -2.88 -30.54 6.43
CA CYS A 101 -3.96 -30.71 7.41
C CYS A 101 -4.71 -32.01 7.13
N ARG A 102 -4.86 -32.84 8.16
CA ARG A 102 -5.69 -34.07 8.10
C ARG A 102 -7.17 -33.85 7.74
N TYR A 103 -7.66 -32.61 7.84
CA TYR A 103 -9.02 -32.22 7.49
C TYR A 103 -9.11 -31.43 6.19
N GLY A 104 -7.96 -31.18 5.53
CA GLY A 104 -7.95 -30.43 4.28
C GLY A 104 -8.63 -31.24 3.19
N VAL A 105 -9.62 -30.62 2.54
CA VAL A 105 -10.37 -31.21 1.42
C VAL A 105 -9.66 -30.93 0.10
N GLN A 106 -9.18 -29.70 -0.09
CA GLN A 106 -8.40 -29.32 -1.27
C GLN A 106 -7.15 -28.51 -0.92
N ASP A 107 -6.27 -28.35 -1.90
CA ASP A 107 -5.06 -27.54 -1.80
C ASP A 107 -5.39 -26.04 -1.80
N SER A 108 -5.59 -25.50 -0.60
CA SER A 108 -5.80 -24.07 -0.41
C SER A 108 -4.54 -23.23 -0.58
N VAL A 109 -3.35 -23.81 -0.42
CA VAL A 109 -2.09 -23.06 -0.56
C VAL A 109 -1.85 -22.78 -2.03
N GLY A 110 -1.88 -23.81 -2.89
CA GLY A 110 -1.77 -23.65 -4.34
C GLY A 110 -2.81 -22.69 -4.88
N LYS A 111 -4.08 -22.84 -4.47
CA LYS A 111 -5.13 -21.91 -4.90
C LYS A 111 -4.92 -20.48 -4.40
N ALA A 112 -4.40 -20.27 -3.19
CA ALA A 112 -4.07 -18.93 -2.71
C ALA A 112 -2.91 -18.30 -3.50
N LEU A 113 -1.88 -19.08 -3.84
CA LEU A 113 -0.77 -18.64 -4.68
C LEU A 113 -1.26 -18.22 -6.08
N ASP A 114 -2.13 -19.01 -6.71
CA ASP A 114 -2.73 -18.68 -8.01
C ASP A 114 -3.45 -17.33 -7.96
N LEU A 115 -4.34 -17.14 -6.98
CA LEU A 115 -5.13 -15.92 -6.84
C LEU A 115 -4.26 -14.72 -6.49
N GLU A 116 -3.26 -14.89 -5.61
CA GLU A 116 -2.38 -13.77 -5.24
C GLU A 116 -1.51 -13.34 -6.42
N ASN A 117 -1.00 -14.30 -7.21
CA ASN A 117 -0.22 -13.99 -8.41
C ASN A 117 -1.07 -13.41 -9.54
N ARG A 118 -2.35 -13.77 -9.65
CA ARG A 118 -3.26 -13.16 -10.62
C ARG A 118 -3.63 -11.72 -10.24
N TYR A 119 -3.97 -11.48 -8.98
CA TYR A 119 -4.54 -10.18 -8.56
C TYR A 119 -3.52 -9.22 -7.93
N LYS A 120 -2.23 -9.57 -7.88
CA LYS A 120 -1.17 -8.62 -7.48
C LYS A 120 -1.18 -7.39 -8.38
N GLY A 121 -0.93 -6.22 -7.81
CA GLY A 121 -0.95 -4.96 -8.58
C GLY A 121 -2.32 -4.36 -8.81
N LEU A 122 -3.41 -5.11 -8.66
CA LEU A 122 -4.76 -4.62 -8.94
C LEU A 122 -5.07 -3.42 -8.05
N ARG A 123 -5.19 -2.23 -8.65
CA ARG A 123 -5.64 -1.01 -7.98
C ARG A 123 -7.17 -0.98 -7.94
N SER A 124 -7.70 -0.52 -6.82
CA SER A 124 -9.15 -0.56 -6.56
C SER A 124 -9.60 0.64 -5.73
N PRO A 125 -10.90 0.97 -5.70
CA PRO A 125 -11.43 2.10 -4.93
C PRO A 125 -11.02 2.08 -3.46
N HIS A 126 -10.88 0.88 -2.88
CA HIS A 126 -10.26 0.67 -1.59
C HIS A 126 -9.43 -0.63 -1.54
N LYS A 127 -8.60 -0.82 -0.50
CA LYS A 127 -7.83 -2.07 -0.27
C LYS A 127 -8.71 -3.32 -0.29
N LEU A 128 -8.22 -4.38 -0.91
CA LEU A 128 -8.87 -5.69 -1.02
C LEU A 128 -8.08 -6.73 -0.23
N LYS A 129 -8.79 -7.64 0.45
CA LYS A 129 -8.21 -8.82 1.10
C LYS A 129 -8.94 -10.06 0.63
N PHE A 130 -8.17 -11.14 0.50
CA PHE A 130 -8.65 -12.43 0.05
C PHE A 130 -8.28 -13.48 1.09
N ALA A 131 -9.00 -14.60 1.10
CA ALA A 131 -8.50 -15.80 1.75
C ALA A 131 -9.07 -17.08 1.13
N VAL A 132 -8.28 -18.16 1.23
CA VAL A 132 -8.61 -19.49 0.74
C VAL A 132 -8.52 -20.50 1.88
N SER A 133 -9.63 -21.13 2.24
CA SER A 133 -9.68 -22.20 3.22
C SER A 133 -9.82 -23.55 2.53
N GLY A 134 -8.98 -24.51 2.89
CA GLY A 134 -9.01 -25.86 2.34
C GLY A 134 -10.14 -26.74 2.89
N CYS A 135 -10.99 -26.23 3.79
CA CYS A 135 -12.21 -26.89 4.27
C CYS A 135 -13.11 -25.89 5.02
N THR A 136 -14.30 -26.32 5.42
CA THR A 136 -15.30 -25.53 6.17
C THR A 136 -14.90 -25.17 7.60
N ARG A 137 -13.79 -25.70 8.13
CA ARG A 137 -13.20 -25.26 9.42
C ARG A 137 -12.57 -23.87 9.34
N GLU A 138 -12.39 -23.35 8.13
CA GLU A 138 -12.27 -21.91 7.89
C GLU A 138 -11.03 -21.24 8.53
N CYS A 139 -9.92 -21.96 8.73
CA CYS A 139 -8.74 -21.40 9.41
C CYS A 139 -8.13 -20.16 8.71
N ALA A 140 -8.48 -19.89 7.44
CA ALA A 140 -8.03 -18.71 6.71
C ALA A 140 -8.92 -17.47 6.90
N GLU A 141 -10.06 -17.57 7.59
CA GLU A 141 -11.02 -16.48 7.78
C GLU A 141 -11.57 -15.90 6.46
N ALA A 142 -11.73 -16.73 5.42
CA ALA A 142 -12.38 -16.46 4.13
C ALA A 142 -13.70 -15.70 4.22
N GLN A 143 -14.59 -16.02 5.15
CA GLN A 143 -15.88 -15.34 5.32
C GLN A 143 -15.75 -13.94 5.93
N SER A 144 -14.53 -13.45 6.21
CA SER A 144 -14.28 -12.08 6.69
C SER A 144 -13.58 -11.19 5.65
N LYS A 145 -13.35 -11.71 4.44
CA LYS A 145 -12.55 -11.06 3.39
C LYS A 145 -13.42 -10.51 2.27
N ASP A 146 -12.87 -9.58 1.48
CA ASP A 146 -13.55 -9.00 0.33
C ASP A 146 -13.87 -10.11 -0.71
N VAL A 147 -12.97 -11.09 -0.84
CA VAL A 147 -13.15 -12.35 -1.58
C VAL A 147 -12.73 -13.53 -0.70
N GLY A 148 -13.66 -14.42 -0.39
CA GLY A 148 -13.44 -15.64 0.37
C GLY A 148 -13.64 -16.87 -0.50
N VAL A 149 -12.74 -17.84 -0.41
CA VAL A 149 -12.82 -19.11 -1.14
C VAL A 149 -12.74 -20.25 -0.14
N ILE A 150 -13.69 -21.18 -0.17
CA ILE A 150 -13.74 -22.33 0.74
C ILE A 150 -13.90 -23.60 -0.06
N ALA A 151 -12.99 -24.56 0.13
CA ALA A 151 -13.05 -25.85 -0.55
C ALA A 151 -14.26 -26.66 -0.09
N THR A 152 -14.88 -27.34 -1.05
CA THR A 152 -15.88 -28.39 -0.86
C THR A 152 -15.40 -29.68 -1.51
N GLU A 153 -16.14 -30.78 -1.37
CA GLU A 153 -15.84 -32.04 -2.07
C GLU A 153 -16.03 -31.92 -3.59
N ASN A 154 -16.87 -30.99 -4.04
CA ASN A 154 -17.26 -30.82 -5.44
C ASN A 154 -16.58 -29.63 -6.14
N GLY A 155 -15.87 -28.78 -5.42
CA GLY A 155 -15.25 -27.58 -5.98
C GLY A 155 -14.98 -26.51 -4.93
N TRP A 156 -15.31 -25.26 -5.26
CA TRP A 156 -15.04 -24.10 -4.41
C TRP A 156 -16.29 -23.26 -4.20
N ASN A 157 -16.60 -22.97 -2.93
CA ASN A 157 -17.57 -21.94 -2.59
C ASN A 157 -16.90 -20.57 -2.62
N LEU A 158 -17.50 -19.64 -3.35
CA LEU A 158 -17.08 -18.25 -3.45
C LEU A 158 -17.95 -17.38 -2.55
N TYR A 159 -17.32 -16.59 -1.71
CA TYR A 159 -17.93 -15.59 -0.83
C TYR A 159 -17.40 -14.21 -1.20
N VAL A 160 -18.25 -13.18 -1.13
CA VAL A 160 -17.86 -11.80 -1.50
C VAL A 160 -18.35 -10.76 -0.51
N CYS A 161 -17.71 -9.59 -0.53
CA CYS A 161 -18.14 -8.38 0.21
C CYS A 161 -18.06 -8.49 1.74
N GLY A 162 -17.13 -9.30 2.25
CA GLY A 162 -16.78 -9.32 3.68
C GLY A 162 -15.70 -8.28 4.03
N ASN A 163 -15.64 -7.88 5.29
CA ASN A 163 -14.55 -7.06 5.79
C ASN A 163 -14.36 -7.14 7.31
N GLY A 164 -13.10 -6.97 7.74
CA GLY A 164 -12.80 -6.42 9.06
C GLY A 164 -12.84 -4.89 9.09
N GLY A 165 -12.74 -4.29 10.27
CA GLY A 165 -12.67 -2.84 10.48
C GLY A 165 -13.64 -2.35 11.57
N MET A 166 -13.97 -1.05 11.55
CA MET A 166 -14.87 -0.44 12.54
C MET A 166 -16.28 -1.06 12.53
N ARG A 167 -16.75 -1.46 11.34
CA ARG A 167 -17.99 -2.23 11.15
C ARG A 167 -17.63 -3.55 10.46
N PRO A 168 -17.34 -4.63 11.21
CA PRO A 168 -17.04 -5.92 10.61
C PRO A 168 -18.29 -6.50 9.94
N ARG A 169 -18.11 -7.20 8.83
CA ARG A 169 -19.18 -7.80 8.04
C ARG A 169 -18.72 -9.15 7.52
N HIS A 170 -19.57 -10.17 7.65
CA HIS A 170 -19.34 -11.44 6.99
C HIS A 170 -19.56 -11.31 5.48
N ALA A 171 -18.71 -11.97 4.71
CA ALA A 171 -18.89 -12.16 3.28
C ALA A 171 -20.12 -13.02 3.03
N GLU A 172 -20.81 -12.76 1.93
CA GLU A 172 -22.02 -13.48 1.55
C GLU A 172 -21.70 -14.59 0.54
N LEU A 173 -22.36 -15.75 0.68
CA LEU A 173 -22.20 -16.85 -0.25
C LEU A 173 -22.69 -16.46 -1.64
N PHE A 174 -21.75 -16.37 -2.57
CA PHE A 174 -21.98 -15.90 -3.93
C PHE A 174 -22.33 -17.06 -4.87
N ALA A 175 -21.52 -18.11 -4.88
CA ALA A 175 -21.75 -19.32 -5.66
C ALA A 175 -21.06 -20.53 -4.99
N THR A 176 -21.57 -21.72 -5.28
CA THR A 176 -21.12 -22.98 -4.66
C THR A 176 -20.50 -23.92 -5.67
N ASP A 177 -19.63 -24.82 -5.20
CA ASP A 177 -19.10 -25.95 -5.97
C ASP A 177 -18.53 -25.58 -7.34
N LEU A 178 -17.86 -24.43 -7.41
CA LEU A 178 -17.25 -23.94 -8.64
C LEU A 178 -15.99 -24.74 -8.99
N ASP A 179 -15.81 -25.05 -10.27
CA ASP A 179 -14.50 -25.43 -10.78
C ASP A 179 -13.53 -24.22 -10.75
N ALA A 180 -12.24 -24.49 -10.85
CA ALA A 180 -11.20 -23.48 -10.75
C ALA A 180 -11.29 -22.37 -11.83
N GLN A 181 -11.72 -22.71 -13.05
CA GLN A 181 -11.81 -21.75 -14.16
C GLN A 181 -13.01 -20.82 -13.95
N THR A 182 -14.17 -21.38 -13.58
CA THR A 182 -15.37 -20.60 -13.30
C THR A 182 -15.19 -19.71 -12.07
N LEU A 183 -14.52 -20.21 -11.02
CA LEU A 183 -14.15 -19.42 -9.84
C LEU A 183 -13.37 -18.15 -10.23
N VAL A 184 -12.31 -18.29 -11.04
CA VAL A 184 -11.50 -17.15 -11.49
C VAL A 184 -12.32 -16.17 -12.32
N LYS A 185 -13.15 -16.65 -13.26
CA LYS A 185 -14.04 -15.78 -14.05
C LYS A 185 -14.96 -14.94 -13.17
N TYR A 186 -15.59 -15.56 -12.17
CA TYR A 186 -16.50 -14.83 -11.28
C TYR A 186 -15.77 -13.80 -10.42
N ILE A 187 -14.56 -14.12 -9.94
CA ILE A 187 -13.74 -13.16 -9.20
C ILE A 187 -13.31 -12.00 -10.12
N ASP A 188 -12.84 -12.27 -11.34
CA ASP A 188 -12.45 -11.25 -12.31
C ASP A 188 -13.59 -10.25 -12.57
N ARG A 189 -14.77 -10.79 -12.91
CA ARG A 189 -15.98 -10.01 -13.17
C ARG A 189 -16.39 -9.21 -11.94
N PHE A 190 -16.43 -9.83 -10.76
CA PHE A 190 -16.79 -9.16 -9.50
C PHE A 190 -15.88 -7.97 -9.22
N LEU A 191 -14.56 -8.18 -9.30
CA LEU A 191 -13.58 -7.13 -9.02
C LEU A 191 -13.67 -5.98 -10.02
N MET A 192 -13.76 -6.28 -11.31
CA MET A 192 -13.86 -5.24 -12.34
C MET A 192 -15.19 -4.48 -12.26
N PHE A 193 -16.28 -5.16 -11.94
CA PHE A 193 -17.57 -4.51 -11.75
C PHE A 193 -17.56 -3.59 -10.52
N TYR A 194 -16.99 -4.05 -9.39
CA TYR A 194 -16.77 -3.21 -8.21
C TYR A 194 -15.88 -2.00 -8.53
N ILE A 195 -14.76 -2.19 -9.21
CA ILE A 195 -13.84 -1.10 -9.59
C ILE A 195 -14.54 -0.06 -10.47
N ARG A 196 -15.42 -0.50 -11.38
CA ARG A 196 -16.15 0.37 -12.30
C ARG A 196 -17.26 1.18 -11.63
N THR A 197 -17.91 0.61 -10.61
CA THR A 197 -19.19 1.15 -10.08
C THR A 197 -19.10 1.72 -8.68
N ALA A 198 -18.05 1.41 -7.91
CA ALA A 198 -17.90 1.89 -6.54
C ALA A 198 -17.31 3.30 -6.46
N ASP A 199 -17.75 4.05 -5.46
CA ASP A 199 -17.22 5.36 -5.13
C ASP A 199 -15.77 5.28 -4.63
N LYS A 200 -15.06 6.40 -4.74
CA LYS A 200 -13.69 6.52 -4.20
C LYS A 200 -13.68 6.21 -2.71
N LEU A 201 -12.70 5.39 -2.30
CA LEU A 201 -12.53 4.94 -0.90
C LEU A 201 -13.68 4.11 -0.33
N GLN A 202 -14.60 3.61 -1.16
CA GLN A 202 -15.69 2.74 -0.74
C GLN A 202 -15.22 1.29 -0.64
N ARG A 203 -15.50 0.61 0.48
CA ARG A 203 -15.24 -0.85 0.64
C ARG A 203 -16.26 -1.67 -0.17
N THR A 204 -15.88 -2.89 -0.57
CA THR A 204 -16.78 -3.86 -1.24
C THR A 204 -18.07 -4.09 -0.45
N SER A 205 -17.99 -4.17 0.88
CA SER A 205 -19.15 -4.32 1.77
C SER A 205 -20.14 -3.17 1.69
N VAL A 206 -19.64 -1.93 1.81
CA VAL A 206 -20.46 -0.70 1.74
C VAL A 206 -21.01 -0.51 0.33
N TRP A 207 -20.20 -0.82 -0.69
CA TRP A 207 -20.63 -0.81 -2.08
C TRP A 207 -21.78 -1.79 -2.31
N ARG A 208 -21.67 -3.03 -1.82
CA ARG A 208 -22.74 -4.02 -1.86
C ARG A 208 -23.99 -3.48 -1.18
N GLU A 209 -23.88 -2.94 0.03
CA GLU A 209 -25.03 -2.40 0.78
C GLU A 209 -25.81 -1.31 0.02
N ASN A 210 -25.11 -0.51 -0.79
CA ASN A 210 -25.70 0.55 -1.59
C ASN A 210 -26.17 0.09 -2.98
N LEU A 211 -25.89 -1.15 -3.37
CA LEU A 211 -26.26 -1.69 -4.67
C LEU A 211 -27.76 -2.04 -4.68
N GLU A 212 -28.53 -1.38 -5.55
CA GLU A 212 -29.95 -1.70 -5.75
C GLU A 212 -30.12 -3.15 -6.23
N GLY A 213 -31.04 -3.90 -5.61
CA GLY A 213 -31.19 -5.35 -5.83
C GLY A 213 -30.12 -6.21 -5.12
N GLY A 214 -29.13 -5.59 -4.46
CA GLY A 214 -28.19 -6.25 -3.56
C GLY A 214 -27.41 -7.40 -4.19
N LEU A 215 -27.29 -8.51 -3.45
CA LEU A 215 -26.54 -9.68 -3.88
C LEU A 215 -27.17 -10.38 -5.09
N ASP A 216 -28.51 -10.37 -5.20
CA ASP A 216 -29.21 -11.04 -6.30
C ASP A 216 -28.96 -10.34 -7.62
N TYR A 217 -29.00 -9.01 -7.64
CA TYR A 217 -28.60 -8.23 -8.80
C TYR A 217 -27.12 -8.47 -9.15
N LEU A 218 -26.24 -8.52 -8.15
CA LEU A 218 -24.82 -8.82 -8.40
C LEU A 218 -24.63 -10.22 -9.02
N LYS A 219 -25.36 -11.23 -8.55
CA LYS A 219 -25.35 -12.57 -9.17
C LYS A 219 -25.84 -12.52 -10.61
N ASP A 220 -26.92 -11.80 -10.86
CA ASP A 220 -27.48 -11.68 -12.20
C ASP A 220 -26.50 -11.04 -13.20
N VAL A 221 -25.83 -9.96 -12.81
CA VAL A 221 -24.81 -9.30 -13.65
C VAL A 221 -23.60 -10.20 -13.90
N ILE A 222 -23.11 -10.91 -12.88
CA ILE A 222 -21.81 -11.59 -12.93
C ILE A 222 -21.91 -13.05 -13.40
N ILE A 223 -23.03 -13.71 -13.11
CA ILE A 223 -23.27 -15.13 -13.45
C ILE A 223 -24.11 -15.22 -14.73
N ASN A 224 -25.24 -14.51 -14.78
CA ASN A 224 -26.18 -14.58 -15.91
C ASN A 224 -25.85 -13.59 -17.03
N ASP A 225 -24.86 -12.72 -16.82
CA ASP A 225 -24.44 -11.67 -17.75
C ASP A 225 -25.60 -10.78 -18.22
N SER A 226 -26.50 -10.39 -17.30
CA SER A 226 -27.72 -9.66 -17.65
C SER A 226 -27.48 -8.28 -18.29
N LEU A 227 -26.28 -7.73 -18.16
CA LEU A 227 -25.84 -6.50 -18.81
C LEU A 227 -25.00 -6.73 -20.09
N GLY A 228 -24.62 -7.97 -20.41
CA GLY A 228 -23.79 -8.30 -21.58
C GLY A 228 -22.36 -7.75 -21.51
N ILE A 229 -21.81 -7.57 -20.30
CA ILE A 229 -20.50 -6.94 -20.07
C ILE A 229 -19.43 -7.91 -19.55
N CYS A 230 -19.76 -9.16 -19.24
CA CYS A 230 -18.82 -10.09 -18.60
C CYS A 230 -17.53 -10.30 -19.41
N ALA A 231 -17.64 -10.43 -20.73
CA ALA A 231 -16.46 -10.58 -21.61
C ALA A 231 -15.54 -9.35 -21.57
N GLU A 232 -16.09 -8.14 -21.45
CA GLU A 232 -15.30 -6.92 -21.30
C GLU A 232 -14.65 -6.85 -19.92
N LEU A 233 -15.36 -7.23 -18.86
CA LEU A 233 -14.79 -7.28 -17.51
C LEU A 233 -13.60 -8.27 -17.44
N GLU A 234 -13.73 -9.45 -18.03
CA GLU A 234 -12.65 -10.44 -18.11
C GLU A 234 -11.45 -9.90 -18.89
N ARG A 235 -11.68 -9.27 -20.04
CA ARG A 235 -10.60 -8.64 -20.84
C ARG A 235 -9.88 -7.54 -20.08
N GLN A 236 -10.61 -6.69 -19.36
CA GLN A 236 -10.03 -5.63 -18.53
C GLN A 236 -9.15 -6.22 -17.41
N MET A 237 -9.61 -7.28 -16.75
CA MET A 237 -8.78 -7.97 -15.75
C MET A 237 -7.53 -8.57 -16.40
N GLN A 238 -7.67 -9.21 -17.56
CA GLN A 238 -6.53 -9.82 -18.24
C GLN A 238 -5.47 -8.79 -18.63
N MET A 239 -5.86 -7.59 -19.07
CA MET A 239 -4.92 -6.48 -19.30
C MET A 239 -4.15 -6.08 -18.03
N VAL A 240 -4.79 -6.10 -16.86
CA VAL A 240 -4.10 -5.82 -15.59
C VAL A 240 -3.08 -6.90 -15.26
N VAL A 241 -3.46 -8.18 -15.46
CA VAL A 241 -2.58 -9.33 -15.25
C VAL A 241 -1.36 -9.27 -16.17
N ASP A 242 -1.57 -9.01 -17.45
CA ASP A 242 -0.52 -9.02 -18.49
C ASP A 242 0.47 -7.84 -18.36
N HIS A 243 0.10 -6.79 -17.64
CA HIS A 243 0.91 -5.58 -17.49
C HIS A 243 1.47 -5.37 -16.08
N TYR A 244 1.34 -6.36 -15.20
CA TYR A 244 1.89 -6.27 -13.86
C TYR A 244 3.43 -6.13 -13.89
N HIS A 245 3.91 -5.14 -13.14
CA HIS A 245 5.32 -4.94 -12.81
C HIS A 245 5.46 -4.59 -11.33
N CYS A 246 6.59 -4.95 -10.74
CA CYS A 246 6.89 -4.62 -9.35
C CYS A 246 7.35 -3.17 -9.25
N GLU A 247 6.55 -2.30 -8.61
CA GLU A 247 6.80 -0.85 -8.55
C GLU A 247 8.21 -0.49 -8.00
N TRP A 248 8.73 -1.27 -7.05
CA TRP A 248 10.08 -1.08 -6.51
C TRP A 248 11.19 -1.49 -7.49
N ARG A 249 10.97 -2.50 -8.34
CA ARG A 249 11.92 -2.88 -9.37
C ARG A 249 12.09 -1.74 -10.37
N ASP A 250 10.97 -1.16 -10.80
CA ASP A 250 10.97 -0.03 -11.71
C ASP A 250 11.59 1.22 -11.08
N ALA A 251 11.26 1.51 -9.82
CA ALA A 251 11.79 2.67 -9.11
C ALA A 251 13.32 2.63 -8.96
N LEU A 252 13.91 1.46 -8.70
CA LEU A 252 15.37 1.32 -8.59
C LEU A 252 16.10 1.56 -9.92
N THR A 253 15.41 1.44 -11.05
CA THR A 253 15.98 1.72 -12.38
C THR A 253 15.75 3.15 -12.86
N ASP A 254 14.98 3.96 -12.13
CA ASP A 254 14.55 5.30 -12.53
C ASP A 254 15.17 6.36 -11.61
N ARG A 255 16.20 7.05 -12.12
CA ARG A 255 16.93 8.09 -11.38
C ARG A 255 16.03 9.25 -10.93
N GLU A 256 14.99 9.59 -11.68
CA GLU A 256 14.07 10.67 -11.32
C GLU A 256 13.14 10.27 -10.19
N LYS A 257 12.70 9.00 -10.14
CA LYS A 257 11.96 8.48 -8.97
C LYS A 257 12.85 8.44 -7.73
N LEU A 258 14.11 8.05 -7.88
CA LEU A 258 15.06 7.95 -6.76
C LEU A 258 15.32 9.28 -6.05
N LYS A 259 15.20 10.43 -6.74
CA LYS A 259 15.33 11.76 -6.10
C LYS A 259 14.38 11.96 -4.92
N ARG A 260 13.19 11.33 -4.96
CA ARG A 260 12.17 11.44 -3.91
C ARG A 260 12.54 10.72 -2.61
N PHE A 261 13.49 9.80 -2.66
CA PHE A 261 13.89 9.00 -1.51
C PHE A 261 15.06 9.62 -0.74
N ARG A 262 15.54 10.80 -1.10
CA ARG A 262 16.57 11.48 -0.30
C ARG A 262 15.97 12.06 0.98
N THR A 263 16.67 11.91 2.09
CA THR A 263 16.32 12.61 3.34
C THR A 263 16.47 14.12 3.15
N PHE A 264 17.64 14.56 2.68
CA PHE A 264 17.91 15.94 2.30
C PHE A 264 18.55 16.00 0.91
N VAL A 265 18.26 17.05 0.16
CA VAL A 265 18.79 17.27 -1.18
C VAL A 265 20.26 17.69 -1.18
N ASN A 266 20.69 18.35 -0.11
CA ASN A 266 22.00 19.00 0.03
C ASN A 266 22.84 18.43 1.18
N ASP A 267 22.37 17.37 1.85
CA ASP A 267 23.07 16.75 2.97
C ASP A 267 22.79 15.24 2.99
N SER A 268 23.80 14.42 3.27
CA SER A 268 23.69 12.96 3.28
C SER A 268 23.42 12.38 4.67
N ARG A 269 23.20 13.21 5.70
CA ARG A 269 22.91 12.74 7.05
C ARG A 269 21.54 12.05 7.15
N PRO A 270 21.37 11.10 8.08
CA PRO A 270 20.05 10.62 8.50
C PRO A 270 19.24 11.77 9.11
N ASP A 271 17.91 11.64 9.15
CA ASP A 271 17.06 12.66 9.78
C ASP A 271 17.29 12.65 11.31
N PRO A 272 17.87 13.73 11.89
CA PRO A 272 18.20 13.76 13.32
C PRO A 272 16.96 13.75 14.23
N ASN A 273 15.77 14.01 13.69
CA ASN A 273 14.52 14.01 14.46
C ASN A 273 13.89 12.61 14.54
N ILE A 274 14.32 11.67 13.70
CA ILE A 274 13.88 10.28 13.79
C ILE A 274 14.61 9.60 14.94
N ARG A 275 13.90 9.40 16.04
CA ARG A 275 14.43 8.77 17.25
C ARG A 275 13.64 7.52 17.63
N THR A 276 14.35 6.53 18.14
CA THR A 276 13.78 5.27 18.62
C THR A 276 14.24 4.98 20.04
N ILE A 277 13.44 4.20 20.77
CA ILE A 277 13.78 3.72 22.11
C ILE A 277 13.51 2.21 22.21
N PRO A 278 14.28 1.48 23.04
CA PRO A 278 14.08 0.04 23.22
C PRO A 278 12.78 -0.23 23.99
N GLU A 279 12.00 -1.22 23.52
CA GLU A 279 10.80 -1.73 24.17
C GLU A 279 10.52 -3.17 23.71
N ARG A 280 10.26 -4.09 24.65
CA ARG A 280 9.94 -5.52 24.37
C ARG A 280 10.96 -6.17 23.41
N ASP A 281 12.24 -6.06 23.74
CA ASP A 281 13.36 -6.62 22.97
C ASP A 281 13.48 -6.13 21.51
N GLN A 282 12.75 -5.07 21.16
CA GLN A 282 12.81 -4.42 19.85
C GLN A 282 12.88 -2.90 20.04
N VAL A 283 12.83 -2.16 18.92
CA VAL A 283 12.73 -0.69 18.93
C VAL A 283 11.30 -0.24 18.73
N ARG A 284 10.96 0.93 19.29
CA ARG A 284 9.76 1.68 18.90
C ARG A 284 10.10 3.15 18.66
N PRO A 285 9.26 3.89 17.91
CA PRO A 285 9.38 5.34 17.83
C PRO A 285 9.37 5.99 19.22
N ALA A 286 10.30 6.92 19.43
CA ALA A 286 10.21 7.88 20.54
C ALA A 286 9.05 8.86 20.29
N GLU A 287 8.63 9.58 21.32
CA GLU A 287 7.65 10.67 21.14
C GLU A 287 8.26 11.79 20.31
N ASN A 288 7.45 12.34 19.39
CA ASN A 288 7.84 13.52 18.62
C ASN A 288 7.91 14.71 19.58
N LEU A 289 9.05 15.40 19.59
CA LEU A 289 9.21 16.60 20.42
C LEU A 289 8.70 17.81 19.64
N PRO A 290 8.14 18.82 20.34
CA PRO A 290 7.86 20.10 19.73
C PRO A 290 9.12 20.68 19.11
N GLU A 291 8.93 21.51 18.10
CA GLU A 291 10.02 22.25 17.46
C GLU A 291 10.86 23.00 18.51
N THR A 292 12.18 22.80 18.49
CA THR A 292 13.09 23.65 19.24
C THR A 292 13.14 25.01 18.56
N VAL A 293 13.11 26.09 19.35
CA VAL A 293 13.07 27.49 18.90
C VAL A 293 13.85 27.70 17.60
N ALA A 294 13.14 28.16 16.55
CA ALA A 294 13.72 28.45 15.25
C ALA A 294 14.98 29.31 15.40
N SER A 295 16.07 28.86 14.77
CA SER A 295 17.24 29.70 14.54
C SER A 295 16.76 31.02 13.88
N PRO A 296 17.36 32.19 14.17
CA PRO A 296 16.94 33.48 13.61
C PRO A 296 16.96 33.59 12.06
N GLY A 297 17.20 32.49 11.36
CA GLY A 297 17.37 32.40 9.93
C GLY A 297 18.76 32.87 9.51
N PRO A 298 19.19 32.54 8.28
CA PRO A 298 20.43 33.08 7.77
C PRO A 298 20.32 34.61 7.61
N HIS A 299 21.42 35.30 7.90
CA HIS A 299 21.50 36.75 7.69
C HIS A 299 21.62 37.13 6.20
N ASP A 300 22.06 36.19 5.36
CA ASP A 300 22.30 36.36 3.93
C ASP A 300 21.62 35.27 3.10
N TRP A 301 21.48 35.52 1.80
CA TRP A 301 21.02 34.50 0.86
C TRP A 301 21.94 33.28 0.89
N THR A 302 21.36 32.10 1.09
CA THR A 302 22.07 30.82 1.10
C THR A 302 21.57 29.95 -0.03
N GLU A 303 22.48 29.38 -0.81
CA GLU A 303 22.15 28.40 -1.84
C GLU A 303 21.86 27.04 -1.19
N LEU A 304 20.70 26.45 -1.49
CA LEU A 304 20.30 25.13 -0.95
C LEU A 304 20.50 24.01 -1.97
N CYS A 305 20.02 24.16 -3.21
CA CYS A 305 20.15 23.16 -4.28
C CYS A 305 19.82 23.78 -5.65
N GLY A 306 20.11 23.02 -6.72
CA GLY A 306 19.70 23.38 -8.08
C GLY A 306 18.23 23.08 -8.35
N LEU A 307 17.65 23.66 -9.40
CA LEU A 307 16.28 23.38 -9.82
C LEU A 307 16.11 21.92 -10.29
N ASP A 308 17.14 21.35 -10.91
CA ASP A 308 17.17 19.96 -11.40
C ASP A 308 17.18 18.93 -10.26
N ASP A 309 17.50 19.36 -9.03
CA ASP A 309 17.39 18.51 -7.85
C ASP A 309 15.95 18.40 -7.33
N LEU A 310 15.07 19.32 -7.74
CA LEU A 310 13.67 19.34 -7.32
C LEU A 310 12.82 18.42 -8.19
N VAL A 311 11.80 17.84 -7.57
CA VAL A 311 10.85 16.95 -8.24
C VAL A 311 9.56 17.73 -8.53
N ALA A 312 9.21 17.84 -9.82
CA ALA A 312 7.98 18.51 -10.23
C ALA A 312 6.75 17.95 -9.51
N LYS A 313 5.95 18.87 -8.96
CA LYS A 313 4.70 18.56 -8.25
C LYS A 313 4.88 17.64 -7.02
N SER A 314 6.08 17.60 -6.43
CA SER A 314 6.40 16.89 -5.19
C SER A 314 7.28 17.77 -4.31
N GLY A 315 7.28 17.51 -3.00
CA GLY A 315 8.23 18.15 -2.10
C GLY A 315 9.59 17.45 -2.12
N VAL A 316 10.64 18.22 -1.85
CA VAL A 316 12.01 17.80 -1.58
C VAL A 316 12.49 18.60 -0.36
N VAL A 317 13.27 17.99 0.52
CA VAL A 317 13.69 18.65 1.77
C VAL A 317 15.15 19.07 1.67
N ALA A 318 15.48 20.26 2.12
CA ALA A 318 16.85 20.74 2.29
C ALA A 318 17.17 20.91 3.78
N TRP A 319 18.42 20.68 4.15
CA TRP A 319 18.94 20.93 5.48
C TRP A 319 19.66 22.29 5.51
N HIS A 320 19.42 23.11 6.53
CA HIS A 320 20.14 24.36 6.73
C HIS A 320 20.15 24.74 8.22
N ASP A 321 21.34 24.86 8.82
CA ASP A 321 21.56 25.37 10.18
C ASP A 321 20.64 24.81 11.28
N GLY A 322 20.36 23.51 11.23
CA GLY A 322 19.50 22.84 12.22
C GLY A 322 18.03 22.72 11.80
N SER A 323 17.64 23.40 10.72
CA SER A 323 16.28 23.43 10.19
C SER A 323 16.13 22.56 8.94
N GLN A 324 14.93 22.04 8.75
CA GLN A 324 14.53 21.29 7.56
C GLN A 324 13.55 22.13 6.75
N ILE A 325 13.91 22.43 5.50
CA ILE A 325 13.13 23.30 4.62
C ILE A 325 12.49 22.44 3.54
N ALA A 326 11.16 22.38 3.52
CA ALA A 326 10.40 21.70 2.47
C ALA A 326 10.26 22.61 1.24
N LEU A 327 10.85 22.19 0.13
CA LEU A 327 10.84 22.87 -1.15
C LEU A 327 9.85 22.22 -2.10
N PHE A 328 8.99 23.01 -2.75
CA PHE A 328 7.97 22.53 -3.69
C PHE A 328 8.12 23.22 -5.04
N TYR A 329 8.34 22.44 -6.09
CA TYR A 329 8.49 22.94 -7.45
C TYR A 329 7.22 22.77 -8.28
N LEU A 330 6.69 23.89 -8.79
CA LEU A 330 5.64 23.93 -9.80
C LEU A 330 6.23 24.38 -11.14
N PRO A 331 6.31 23.47 -12.14
CA PRO A 331 6.73 23.83 -13.49
C PRO A 331 5.80 24.85 -14.14
N ALA A 332 6.32 25.59 -15.12
CA ALA A 332 5.52 26.51 -15.90
C ALA A 332 4.39 25.78 -16.65
N THR A 333 3.21 26.40 -16.70
CA THR A 333 2.08 25.96 -17.53
C THR A 333 1.65 27.12 -18.44
N GLN A 334 0.73 26.88 -19.37
CA GLN A 334 0.27 27.93 -20.29
C GLN A 334 -0.20 29.17 -19.51
N GLY A 335 0.54 30.28 -19.64
CA GLY A 335 0.26 31.56 -18.99
C GLY A 335 0.70 31.67 -17.51
N VAL A 336 1.32 30.64 -16.93
CA VAL A 336 1.79 30.67 -15.52
C VAL A 336 3.29 30.31 -15.46
N PRO A 337 4.16 31.20 -14.95
CA PRO A 337 5.59 30.91 -14.85
C PRO A 337 5.88 29.85 -13.79
N ALA A 338 7.02 29.19 -13.92
CA ALA A 338 7.49 28.23 -12.93
C ALA A 338 7.70 28.91 -11.56
N ARG A 339 7.43 28.21 -10.47
CA ARG A 339 7.56 28.72 -9.10
C ARG A 339 8.14 27.65 -8.18
N VAL A 340 8.92 28.12 -7.20
CA VAL A 340 9.40 27.31 -6.08
C VAL A 340 8.85 27.92 -4.81
N TYR A 341 8.29 27.08 -3.95
CA TYR A 341 7.80 27.45 -2.63
C TYR A 341 8.67 26.78 -1.58
N ALA A 342 8.89 27.46 -0.46
CA ALA A 342 9.66 26.96 0.68
C ALA A 342 8.85 27.19 1.95
N ILE A 343 8.68 26.15 2.73
CA ILE A 343 8.06 26.20 4.06
C ILE A 343 8.82 25.30 5.02
N ASP A 344 8.55 25.42 6.31
CA ASP A 344 9.11 24.49 7.29
C ASP A 344 8.68 23.06 6.97
N ASN A 345 9.61 22.10 7.10
CA ASN A 345 9.28 20.70 6.97
C ASN A 345 8.49 20.17 8.19
N HIS A 346 8.47 20.92 9.29
CA HIS A 346 7.76 20.59 10.52
C HIS A 346 6.23 20.66 10.38
N ASP A 347 5.55 19.58 10.77
CA ASP A 347 4.10 19.55 10.92
C ASP A 347 3.72 19.81 12.39
N PRO A 348 3.19 21.00 12.74
CA PRO A 348 2.91 21.38 14.13
C PRO A 348 1.79 20.55 14.79
N PHE A 349 1.01 19.78 14.03
CA PHE A 349 -0.05 18.94 14.59
C PHE A 349 0.46 17.56 15.00
N SER A 350 1.49 17.06 14.32
CA SER A 350 2.11 15.77 14.60
C SER A 350 3.47 15.87 15.29
N ASN A 351 4.06 17.08 15.30
CA ASN A 351 5.43 17.36 15.69
C ASN A 351 6.48 16.57 14.87
N ALA A 352 6.12 16.12 13.67
CA ALA A 352 7.01 15.34 12.80
C ALA A 352 7.47 16.19 11.60
N ASN A 353 8.69 15.96 11.12
CA ASN A 353 9.22 16.66 9.94
C ASN A 353 8.84 15.93 8.66
N VAL A 354 7.61 16.17 8.19
CA VAL A 354 6.99 15.38 7.11
C VAL A 354 6.32 16.22 6.03
N ILE A 355 6.30 17.55 6.15
CA ILE A 355 5.55 18.41 5.21
C ILE A 355 6.02 18.26 3.77
N GLY A 356 7.33 18.13 3.53
CA GLY A 356 7.93 17.86 2.21
C GLY A 356 7.45 16.55 1.56
N ARG A 357 6.79 15.68 2.32
CA ARG A 357 6.18 14.42 1.84
C ARG A 357 4.66 14.56 1.64
N GLY A 358 4.13 15.76 1.79
CA GLY A 358 2.72 16.08 1.64
C GLY A 358 2.25 16.05 0.18
N ILE A 359 0.93 16.11 0.01
CA ILE A 359 0.29 16.14 -1.31
C ILE A 359 -0.02 17.59 -1.64
N MET A 360 0.50 18.09 -2.76
CA MET A 360 0.10 19.41 -3.25
C MET A 360 -1.30 19.39 -3.87
N GLY A 361 -2.02 20.48 -3.68
CA GLY A 361 -3.36 20.66 -4.22
C GLY A 361 -3.72 22.13 -4.37
N ASP A 362 -4.95 22.35 -4.82
CA ASP A 362 -5.59 23.65 -4.85
C ASP A 362 -6.80 23.62 -3.92
N LEU A 363 -6.88 24.60 -3.02
CA LEU A 363 -8.08 24.86 -2.23
C LEU A 363 -8.57 26.28 -2.51
N LYS A 364 -9.67 26.36 -3.25
CA LYS A 364 -10.33 27.63 -3.59
C LYS A 364 -9.38 28.64 -4.24
N GLY A 365 -8.51 28.17 -5.14
CA GLY A 365 -7.52 28.99 -5.85
C GLY A 365 -6.21 29.24 -5.10
N GLN A 366 -6.04 28.66 -3.90
CA GLN A 366 -4.78 28.71 -3.16
C GLN A 366 -4.03 27.40 -3.33
N VAL A 367 -2.76 27.51 -3.72
CA VAL A 367 -1.84 26.38 -3.72
C VAL A 367 -1.59 25.99 -2.27
N VAL A 368 -1.77 24.71 -1.97
CA VAL A 368 -1.57 24.17 -0.63
C VAL A 368 -0.79 22.87 -0.69
N VAL A 369 -0.19 22.51 0.42
CA VAL A 369 0.25 21.13 0.70
C VAL A 369 -0.56 20.56 1.85
N ALA A 370 -1.10 19.35 1.67
CA ALA A 370 -1.73 18.59 2.73
C ALA A 370 -0.65 17.77 3.47
N SER A 371 -0.52 17.97 4.79
CA SER A 371 0.36 17.17 5.65
C SER A 371 0.06 15.68 5.46
N PRO A 372 1.07 14.82 5.34
CA PRO A 372 0.85 13.42 5.03
C PRO A 372 0.17 12.63 6.16
N LEU A 373 0.33 13.06 7.42
CA LEU A 373 -0.15 12.32 8.60
C LEU A 373 -1.63 12.57 8.89
N TYR A 374 -2.01 13.84 9.06
CA TYR A 374 -3.36 14.22 9.48
C TYR A 374 -4.10 15.09 8.46
N LYS A 375 -3.51 15.33 7.28
CA LYS A 375 -4.12 16.00 6.12
C LYS A 375 -4.57 17.45 6.37
N GLN A 376 -3.99 18.15 7.35
CA GLN A 376 -4.12 19.62 7.45
C GLN A 376 -3.45 20.26 6.24
N HIS A 377 -4.01 21.36 5.78
CA HIS A 377 -3.52 22.07 4.60
C HIS A 377 -2.72 23.30 5.00
N PHE A 378 -1.53 23.44 4.44
CA PHE A 378 -0.65 24.59 4.62
C PHE A 378 -0.53 25.32 3.28
N ARG A 379 -0.69 26.64 3.29
CA ARG A 379 -0.60 27.46 2.09
C ARG A 379 0.85 27.51 1.61
N LEU A 380 1.05 27.30 0.31
CA LEU A 380 2.32 27.50 -0.38
C LEU A 380 2.39 28.93 -0.92
#